data_AF-A0AAD5SG99-F1
#
_entry.id   AF-A0AAD5SG99-F1
#
_cell.length_a   1.000
_cell.length_b   1.000
_cell.length_c   1.000
_cell.angle_alpha   90.00
_cell.angle_beta   90.00
_cell.angle_gamma   90.00
#
_symmetry.space_group_name_H-M   'P 1'
#
loop_
_entity.id
_entity.type
_entity.pdbx_description
1 polymer ?
#
loop_
_entity_poly.entity_id
_entity_poly.type
_entity_poly.pdbx_seq_one_letter_code
_entity_poly.pdbx_strand_id
1 'polypeptide(L)'
;MQTLDCEVCKRLIGFGSLEILPPLLPTSTSAISSTSLPVPSSPQIATEPVCASCNSKYLFCSECGGGGRSRTGKYRPRELFEPNRRTCSLPHVRIGDAEVKYRTVEVPREMSEEVVRGCQDVFFDCLISLYAVPNVMEERFGGDYSGVKREVEGVWKRTVMDVVYGAGGKGTSGGDGLGGEVGNQSKQRRRKYLTIAWIEKRHRNKAKVKKDGSDEQVPWLTRLALEGTVAPTTHAVSVGASGSDAGTATPPETRFANPLQTSMSLLSPSLSSTSTRCYVAFSISEWDPPHKALLMIQMAPRSVFLPTMESYGELLRRAMERVQADGRKDDLPALEHIWCWTRGEKEHVRLDAVPERMGFTRKEEYLATREGTVDPVAFERPEWGVLREEGVKIWVKNAADLARGRGKVD
;
A
#
# COMPACT_ATOMS: atom_id res chain seq x y z
N MET A 1 20.91 19.03 30.08
CA MET A 1 19.52 19.39 29.71
C MET A 1 19.13 18.54 28.52
N GLN A 2 18.03 17.82 28.60
CA GLN A 2 17.51 16.99 27.50
C GLN A 2 16.55 17.82 26.66
N THR A 3 16.63 17.69 25.33
CA THR A 3 15.64 18.22 24.40
C THR A 3 14.46 17.26 24.30
N LEU A 4 13.26 17.81 24.15
CA LEU A 4 12.04 17.05 23.90
C LEU A 4 11.57 17.37 22.49
N ASP A 5 11.76 16.43 21.57
CA ASP A 5 11.33 16.56 20.19
C ASP A 5 10.02 15.79 19.98
N CYS A 6 9.04 16.39 19.31
CA CYS A 6 7.79 15.71 19.02
C CYS A 6 8.05 14.42 18.24
N GLU A 7 7.58 13.28 18.75
CA GLU A 7 7.80 11.98 18.14
C GLU A 7 7.25 11.86 16.71
N VAL A 8 6.25 12.69 16.38
CA VAL A 8 5.56 12.69 15.10
C VAL A 8 6.25 13.59 14.08
N CYS A 9 6.35 14.90 14.34
CA CYS A 9 6.89 15.88 13.38
C CYS A 9 8.36 16.24 13.61
N LYS A 10 9.01 15.66 14.63
CA LYS A 10 10.41 15.88 15.00
C LYS A 10 10.79 17.34 15.30
N ARG A 11 9.80 18.22 15.50
CA ARG A 11 10.03 19.60 15.97
C ARG A 11 10.35 19.61 17.47
N LEU A 12 11.30 20.45 17.88
CA LEU A 12 11.58 20.74 19.28
C LEU A 12 10.34 21.35 19.95
N ILE A 13 9.86 20.73 21.03
CA ILE A 13 8.68 21.21 21.79
C ILE A 13 9.02 21.61 23.23
N GLY A 14 10.22 21.33 23.71
CA GLY A 14 10.66 21.74 25.03
C GLY A 14 12.09 21.30 25.35
N PHE A 15 12.59 21.76 26.49
CA PHE A 15 13.87 21.34 27.05
C PHE A 15 13.76 21.28 28.57
N GLY A 16 14.46 20.35 29.21
CA GLY A 16 14.39 20.20 30.66
C GLY A 16 15.36 19.17 31.23
N SER A 17 15.26 18.93 32.53
CA SER A 17 15.94 17.85 33.24
C SER A 17 14.97 17.19 34.20
N LEU A 18 14.98 15.86 34.26
CA LEU A 18 14.22 15.12 35.25
C LEU A 18 15.14 14.81 36.43
N GLU A 19 14.85 15.42 37.56
CA GLU A 19 15.56 15.15 38.82
C GLU A 19 14.68 14.23 39.67
N ILE A 20 15.23 13.08 40.07
CA ILE A 20 14.54 12.18 40.98
C ILE A 20 14.93 12.57 42.38
N LEU A 21 13.97 13.20 43.07
CA LEU A 21 14.13 13.49 44.48
C LEU A 21 14.25 12.16 45.23
N PRO A 22 15.27 11.98 46.09
CA PRO A 22 15.37 10.79 46.91
C PRO A 22 14.09 10.61 47.72
N PRO A 23 13.65 9.36 47.98
CA PRO A 23 12.50 9.12 48.83
C PRO A 23 12.72 9.82 50.17
N LEU A 24 11.75 10.62 50.60
CA LEU A 24 11.79 11.32 51.89
C LEU A 24 11.82 10.25 53.00
N LEU A 25 13.02 9.81 53.37
CA LEU A 25 13.20 8.88 54.48
C LEU A 25 12.72 9.57 55.76
N PRO A 26 11.92 8.89 56.60
CA PRO A 26 11.51 9.43 57.88
C PRO A 26 12.75 9.70 58.74
N THR A 27 12.84 10.93 59.23
CA THR A 27 13.90 11.46 60.08
C THR A 27 13.92 10.71 61.41
N SER A 28 14.65 9.60 61.49
CA SER A 28 15.00 8.99 62.77
C SER A 28 16.40 8.37 62.71
N THR A 29 17.35 9.20 63.15
CA THR A 29 18.47 8.87 64.03
C THR A 29 19.22 7.54 63.79
N SER A 30 20.41 7.61 63.20
CA SER A 30 21.70 7.29 63.87
C SER A 30 22.85 7.21 62.87
N ALA A 31 23.98 7.77 63.25
CA ALA A 31 25.20 7.88 62.46
C ALA A 31 25.80 6.50 62.15
N ILE A 32 26.00 6.19 60.86
CA ILE A 32 26.86 5.09 60.41
C ILE A 32 27.70 5.55 59.22
N SER A 33 28.98 5.17 59.29
CA SER A 33 30.11 5.64 58.51
C SER A 33 30.01 5.52 56.98
N SER A 34 30.61 6.55 56.38
CA SER A 34 31.11 6.69 55.01
C SER A 34 31.65 5.41 54.39
N THR A 35 30.82 4.76 53.57
CA THR A 35 31.25 3.82 52.54
C THR A 35 30.72 4.35 51.21
N SER A 36 31.60 4.60 50.24
CA SER A 36 31.26 5.21 48.94
C SER A 36 30.30 4.31 48.16
N LEU A 37 29.00 4.58 48.27
CA LEU A 37 27.97 3.88 47.52
C LEU A 37 27.99 4.34 46.05
N PRO A 38 27.78 3.41 45.08
CA PRO A 38 27.70 3.73 43.67
C PRO A 38 26.59 4.76 43.42
N VAL A 39 26.93 5.84 42.70
CA VAL A 39 25.97 6.86 42.28
C VAL A 39 24.85 6.16 41.52
N PRO A 40 23.59 6.19 41.99
CA PRO A 40 22.48 5.58 41.29
C PRO A 40 22.35 6.24 39.92
N SER A 41 22.53 5.46 38.85
CA SER A 41 22.24 5.92 37.49
C SER A 41 20.78 6.37 37.45
N SER A 42 20.53 7.59 37.01
CA SER A 42 19.17 8.11 36.85
C SER A 42 18.35 7.12 36.00
N PRO A 43 17.19 6.65 36.48
CA PRO A 43 16.37 5.72 35.72
C PRO A 43 15.90 6.43 34.46
N GLN A 44 16.07 5.76 33.33
CA GLN A 44 15.67 6.28 32.03
C GLN A 44 14.16 6.17 31.90
N ILE A 45 13.45 7.25 32.20
CA ILE A 45 12.01 7.35 31.92
C ILE A 45 11.86 7.57 30.41
N ALA A 46 11.31 6.58 29.72
CA ALA A 46 10.93 6.73 28.33
C ALA A 46 9.71 7.66 28.23
N THR A 47 9.92 8.89 27.76
CA THR A 47 8.84 9.82 27.43
C THR A 47 8.59 9.79 25.92
N GLU A 48 7.33 9.95 25.53
CA GLU A 48 6.92 10.06 24.12
C GLU A 48 6.25 11.42 23.90
N PRO A 49 7.05 12.49 23.85
CA PRO A 49 6.53 13.83 23.63
C PRO A 49 5.79 13.93 22.29
N VAL A 50 4.55 14.42 22.29
CA VAL A 50 3.78 14.71 21.08
C VAL A 50 3.20 16.12 21.20
N CYS A 51 3.44 16.98 20.21
CA CYS A 51 2.89 18.34 20.22
C CYS A 51 1.36 18.31 20.09
N ALA A 52 0.68 19.34 20.60
CA ALA A 52 -0.79 19.42 20.58
C ALA A 52 -1.38 19.25 19.16
N SER A 53 -0.75 19.83 18.15
CA SER A 53 -1.16 19.71 16.75
C SER A 53 -1.01 18.29 16.20
N CYS A 54 0.08 17.58 16.50
CA CYS A 54 0.23 16.19 16.08
C CYS A 54 -0.72 15.27 16.85
N ASN A 55 -0.96 15.55 18.14
CA ASN A 55 -1.89 14.79 18.96
C ASN A 55 -3.33 14.92 18.43
N SER A 56 -3.74 16.07 17.89
CA SER A 56 -5.08 16.25 17.32
C SER A 56 -5.28 15.60 15.95
N LYS A 57 -4.20 15.30 15.20
CA LYS A 57 -4.27 14.68 13.86
C LYS A 57 -3.94 13.18 13.85
N TYR A 58 -3.06 12.73 14.74
CA TYR A 58 -2.46 11.40 14.65
C TYR A 58 -2.65 10.59 15.93
N LEU A 59 -2.72 9.27 15.78
CA LEU A 59 -2.73 8.29 16.85
C LEU A 59 -1.67 7.22 16.60
N PHE A 60 -1.13 6.66 17.67
CA PHE A 60 -0.14 5.60 17.60
C PHE A 60 -0.83 4.23 17.49
N CYS A 61 -0.66 3.54 16.36
CA CYS A 61 -1.11 2.16 16.21
C CYS A 61 0.00 1.20 16.62
N SER A 62 -0.20 0.46 17.71
CA SER A 62 0.77 -0.52 18.23
C SER A 62 1.00 -1.71 17.31
N GLU A 63 0.01 -2.08 16.50
CA GLU A 63 0.06 -3.21 15.58
C GLU A 63 0.72 -2.88 14.24
N CYS A 64 0.88 -1.59 13.91
CA CYS A 64 1.45 -1.11 12.64
C CYS A 64 2.98 -1.30 12.52
N GLY A 65 3.54 -2.30 13.18
CA GLY A 65 4.96 -2.53 13.40
C GLY A 65 5.44 -3.94 13.11
N GLY A 66 6.74 -4.10 12.87
CA GLY A 66 7.37 -5.38 12.54
C GLY A 66 7.52 -6.38 13.70
N GLY A 67 6.86 -6.17 14.84
CA GLY A 67 6.84 -7.14 15.95
C GLY A 67 8.17 -7.33 16.68
N GLY A 68 9.05 -6.31 16.67
CA GLY A 68 10.32 -6.33 17.41
C GLY A 68 10.14 -6.27 18.94
N ARG A 69 11.24 -6.52 19.69
CA ARG A 69 11.26 -6.49 21.17
C ARG A 69 10.95 -5.10 21.76
N SER A 70 11.09 -4.04 20.98
CA SER A 70 10.75 -2.66 21.33
C SER A 70 9.43 -2.21 20.67
N ARG A 71 8.81 -1.15 21.17
CA ARG A 71 7.51 -0.64 20.70
C ARG A 71 7.56 -0.24 19.21
N THR A 72 7.21 -1.17 18.31
CA THR A 72 7.38 -1.01 16.85
C THR A 72 6.22 -0.32 16.10
N GLY A 73 5.21 0.20 16.81
CA GLY A 73 4.04 0.80 16.18
C GLY A 73 4.36 2.05 15.34
N LYS A 74 3.34 2.54 14.63
CA LYS A 74 3.47 3.75 13.79
C LYS A 74 2.35 4.73 14.09
N TYR A 75 2.68 6.01 14.00
CA TYR A 75 1.68 7.07 13.99
C TYR A 75 0.91 7.05 12.66
N ARG A 76 -0.42 7.12 12.76
CA ARG A 76 -1.38 7.09 11.67
C ARG A 76 -2.43 8.18 11.88
N PRO A 77 -3.09 8.67 10.82
CA PRO A 77 -4.21 9.61 10.93
C PRO A 77 -5.32 9.06 11.81
N ARG A 78 -5.95 9.91 12.60
CA ARG A 78 -7.07 9.55 13.49
C ARG A 78 -8.25 8.94 12.75
N GLU A 79 -8.44 9.34 11.51
CA GLU A 79 -9.48 8.85 10.59
C GLU A 79 -9.31 7.37 10.21
N LEU A 80 -8.14 6.78 10.49
CA LEU A 80 -7.94 5.35 10.36
C LEU A 80 -8.29 4.58 11.64
N PHE A 81 -8.74 5.22 12.71
CA PHE A 81 -9.07 4.55 13.98
C PHE A 81 -10.57 4.59 14.22
N GLU A 82 -11.17 3.41 14.35
CA GLU A 82 -12.53 3.30 14.87
C GLU A 82 -12.60 3.91 16.28
N PRO A 83 -13.74 4.52 16.67
CA PRO A 83 -13.93 5.03 18.02
C PRO A 83 -13.61 3.95 19.07
N ASN A 84 -12.83 4.34 20.09
CA ASN A 84 -12.38 3.46 21.18
C ASN A 84 -11.40 2.35 20.79
N ARG A 85 -10.89 2.30 19.55
CA ARG A 85 -9.81 1.38 19.18
C ARG A 85 -8.43 2.04 19.26
N ARG A 86 -7.44 1.25 19.70
CA ARG A 86 -6.02 1.64 19.73
C ARG A 86 -5.24 1.18 18.49
N THR A 87 -5.91 0.46 17.59
CA THR A 87 -5.34 -0.06 16.35
C THR A 87 -6.06 0.58 15.19
N CYS A 88 -5.35 0.93 14.13
CA CYS A 88 -5.97 1.47 12.94
C CYS A 88 -6.71 0.37 12.12
N SER A 89 -7.45 0.77 11.09
CA SER A 89 -8.21 -0.09 10.19
C SER A 89 -7.37 -0.74 9.09
N LEU A 90 -6.10 -0.34 8.94
CA LEU A 90 -5.18 -0.98 8.00
C LEU A 90 -4.93 -2.45 8.40
N PRO A 91 -4.64 -3.33 7.42
CA PRO A 91 -4.38 -4.74 7.70
C PRO A 91 -3.12 -4.91 8.55
N HIS A 92 -3.29 -5.57 9.70
CA HIS A 92 -2.20 -5.96 10.62
C HIS A 92 -1.88 -7.45 10.58
N VAL A 93 -2.44 -8.18 9.59
CA VAL A 93 -2.30 -9.63 9.53
C VAL A 93 -0.80 -9.99 9.37
N ARG A 94 -0.38 -11.08 9.99
CA ARG A 94 0.94 -11.68 9.79
C ARG A 94 0.71 -13.03 9.13
N ILE A 95 1.23 -13.23 7.91
CA ILE A 95 1.07 -14.48 7.17
C ILE A 95 1.73 -15.64 7.90
N GLY A 96 2.91 -15.40 8.49
CA GLY A 96 3.72 -16.45 9.08
C GLY A 96 4.23 -17.40 7.99
N ASP A 97 3.99 -18.69 8.18
CA ASP A 97 4.34 -19.79 7.29
C ASP A 97 3.21 -20.19 6.32
N ALA A 98 2.14 -19.39 6.24
CA ALA A 98 1.00 -19.75 5.40
C ALA A 98 1.38 -19.78 3.91
N GLU A 99 0.97 -20.86 3.24
CA GLU A 99 1.20 -21.09 1.82
C GLU A 99 0.51 -19.99 0.98
N VAL A 100 1.32 -19.25 0.22
CA VAL A 100 0.83 -18.24 -0.72
C VAL A 100 0.58 -18.88 -2.08
N LYS A 101 -0.67 -18.76 -2.55
CA LYS A 101 -1.11 -19.26 -3.86
C LYS A 101 -1.04 -18.14 -4.88
N TYR A 102 -0.70 -18.50 -6.11
CA TYR A 102 -0.54 -17.57 -7.23
C TYR A 102 -1.39 -17.98 -8.41
N ARG A 103 -1.88 -16.99 -9.17
CA ARG A 103 -2.52 -17.20 -10.46
C ARG A 103 -2.27 -16.00 -11.36
N THR A 104 -1.97 -16.27 -12.63
CA THR A 104 -1.86 -15.24 -13.66
C THR A 104 -2.98 -15.44 -14.68
N VAL A 105 -3.74 -14.37 -14.93
CA VAL A 105 -4.88 -14.34 -15.84
C VAL A 105 -4.71 -13.27 -16.91
N GLU A 106 -5.21 -13.51 -18.12
CA GLU A 106 -5.27 -12.50 -19.18
C GLU A 106 -6.42 -11.52 -18.92
N VAL A 107 -6.17 -10.21 -18.97
CA VAL A 107 -7.21 -9.18 -18.74
C VAL A 107 -7.65 -8.51 -20.05
N PRO A 108 -8.95 -8.17 -20.18
CA PRO A 108 -10.03 -8.35 -19.20
C PRO A 108 -10.69 -9.75 -19.23
N ARG A 109 -10.27 -10.64 -20.13
CA ARG A 109 -11.02 -11.86 -20.51
C ARG A 109 -11.22 -12.87 -19.38
N GLU A 110 -10.18 -13.14 -18.61
CA GLU A 110 -10.16 -14.19 -17.57
C GLU A 110 -10.42 -13.64 -16.16
N MET A 111 -10.82 -12.36 -16.04
CA MET A 111 -10.89 -11.65 -14.78
C MET A 111 -12.30 -11.64 -14.18
N SER A 112 -12.43 -12.12 -12.95
CA SER A 112 -13.69 -12.07 -12.18
C SER A 112 -13.78 -10.81 -11.31
N GLU A 113 -15.00 -10.36 -10.98
CA GLU A 113 -15.23 -9.23 -10.06
C GLU A 113 -14.59 -9.42 -8.68
N GLU A 114 -14.59 -10.66 -8.14
CA GLU A 114 -13.97 -10.99 -6.86
C GLU A 114 -12.47 -10.63 -6.84
N VAL A 115 -11.78 -10.99 -7.92
CA VAL A 115 -10.35 -10.71 -8.10
C VAL A 115 -10.10 -9.20 -8.19
N VAL A 116 -10.96 -8.45 -8.88
CA VAL A 116 -10.84 -6.98 -8.99
C VAL A 116 -10.97 -6.33 -7.62
N ARG A 117 -11.98 -6.73 -6.83
CA ARG A 117 -12.16 -6.24 -5.46
C ARG A 117 -10.95 -6.60 -4.58
N GLY A 118 -10.46 -7.85 -4.68
CA GLY A 118 -9.25 -8.27 -3.97
C GLY A 118 -8.01 -7.45 -4.33
N CYS A 119 -7.81 -7.14 -5.60
CA CYS A 119 -6.73 -6.25 -6.06
C CYS A 119 -6.92 -4.82 -5.54
N GLN A 120 -8.15 -4.30 -5.52
CA GLN A 120 -8.45 -2.98 -4.96
C GLN A 120 -8.09 -2.92 -3.48
N ASP A 121 -8.50 -3.92 -2.71
CA ASP A 121 -8.18 -4.03 -1.29
C ASP A 121 -6.67 -4.00 -1.06
N VAL A 122 -5.93 -4.84 -1.81
CA VAL A 122 -4.47 -4.87 -1.75
C VAL A 122 -3.84 -3.53 -2.13
N PHE A 123 -4.33 -2.89 -3.18
CA PHE A 123 -3.77 -1.65 -3.69
C PHE A 123 -3.89 -0.52 -2.68
N PHE A 124 -5.11 -0.29 -2.18
CA PHE A 124 -5.38 0.78 -1.24
C PHE A 124 -4.70 0.51 0.09
N ASP A 125 -4.69 -0.73 0.59
CA ASP A 125 -3.96 -1.07 1.81
C ASP A 125 -2.46 -0.74 1.69
N CYS A 126 -1.85 -1.07 0.55
CA CYS A 126 -0.44 -0.74 0.27
C CYS A 126 -0.20 0.77 0.23
N LEU A 127 -0.97 1.51 -0.59
CA LEU A 127 -0.70 2.93 -0.80
C LEU A 127 -1.16 3.81 0.36
N ILE A 128 -2.27 3.49 1.03
CA ILE A 128 -2.66 4.21 2.26
C ILE A 128 -1.62 3.94 3.35
N SER A 129 -1.14 2.71 3.53
CA SER A 129 -0.07 2.43 4.50
C SER A 129 1.23 3.20 4.21
N LEU A 130 1.47 3.54 2.95
CA LEU A 130 2.62 4.31 2.51
C LEU A 130 2.42 5.83 2.70
N TYR A 131 1.27 6.36 2.29
CA TYR A 131 0.97 7.80 2.31
C TYR A 131 0.40 8.32 3.62
N ALA A 132 -0.35 7.50 4.37
CA ALA A 132 -0.92 7.86 5.66
C ALA A 132 0.13 7.76 6.79
N VAL A 133 1.25 8.44 6.59
CA VAL A 133 2.36 8.60 7.54
C VAL A 133 2.54 10.10 7.77
N PRO A 134 2.69 10.57 9.02
CA PRO A 134 2.71 11.99 9.34
C PRO A 134 3.66 12.82 8.48
N ASN A 135 4.92 12.40 8.31
CA ASN A 135 5.90 13.13 7.49
C ASN A 135 5.41 13.33 6.06
N VAL A 136 4.92 12.26 5.42
CA VAL A 136 4.43 12.30 4.04
C VAL A 136 3.16 13.15 3.94
N MET A 137 2.28 13.06 4.94
CA MET A 137 1.05 13.84 4.97
C MET A 137 1.30 15.32 5.13
N GLU A 138 2.13 15.72 6.08
CA GLU A 138 2.42 17.14 6.31
C GLU A 138 3.16 17.74 5.11
N GLU A 139 4.08 17.01 4.48
CA GLU A 139 4.86 17.49 3.33
C GLU A 139 4.04 17.57 2.04
N ARG A 140 3.27 16.53 1.71
CA ARG A 140 2.60 16.42 0.39
C ARG A 140 1.13 16.80 0.41
N PHE A 141 0.47 16.61 1.54
CA PHE A 141 -0.99 16.72 1.65
C PHE A 141 -1.42 17.76 2.70
N GLY A 142 -0.50 18.57 3.23
CA GLY A 142 -0.81 19.58 4.26
C GLY A 142 -1.37 18.99 5.57
N GLY A 143 -1.09 17.71 5.82
CA GLY A 143 -1.62 16.96 6.96
C GLY A 143 -3.06 16.46 6.78
N ASP A 144 -3.66 16.57 5.59
CA ASP A 144 -5.04 16.16 5.31
C ASP A 144 -5.11 14.71 4.78
N TYR A 145 -5.88 13.87 5.48
CA TYR A 145 -6.12 12.49 5.07
C TYR A 145 -7.02 12.38 3.84
N SER A 146 -7.92 13.34 3.61
CA SER A 146 -8.79 13.34 2.43
C SER A 146 -7.99 13.50 1.13
N GLY A 147 -6.94 14.33 1.16
CA GLY A 147 -5.95 14.45 0.08
C GLY A 147 -5.25 13.13 -0.23
N VAL A 148 -4.85 12.38 0.80
CA VAL A 148 -4.26 11.04 0.63
C VAL A 148 -5.23 10.09 -0.08
N LYS A 149 -6.48 10.00 0.37
CA LYS A 149 -7.51 9.12 -0.24
C LYS A 149 -7.70 9.45 -1.72
N ARG A 150 -7.88 10.73 -2.05
CA ARG A 150 -8.10 11.21 -3.42
C ARG A 150 -6.92 10.87 -4.34
N GLU A 151 -5.69 11.00 -3.84
CA GLU A 151 -4.50 10.63 -4.60
C GLU A 151 -4.47 9.11 -4.86
N VAL A 152 -4.69 8.29 -3.83
CA VAL A 152 -4.71 6.82 -3.97
C VAL A 152 -5.78 6.37 -4.98
N GLU A 153 -7.00 6.91 -4.88
CA GLU A 153 -8.09 6.63 -5.82
C GLU A 153 -7.73 7.05 -7.26
N GLY A 154 -7.08 8.22 -7.40
CA GLY A 154 -6.60 8.71 -8.68
C GLY A 154 -5.56 7.79 -9.31
N VAL A 155 -4.60 7.29 -8.52
CA VAL A 155 -3.60 6.32 -9.00
C VAL A 155 -4.27 4.99 -9.36
N TRP A 156 -5.16 4.46 -8.52
CA TRP A 156 -5.92 3.24 -8.81
C TRP A 156 -6.64 3.32 -10.15
N LYS A 157 -7.32 4.44 -10.41
CA LYS A 157 -8.03 4.68 -11.67
C LYS A 157 -7.06 4.65 -12.86
N ARG A 158 -5.98 5.43 -12.81
CA ARG A 158 -5.03 5.60 -13.92
C ARG A 158 -4.17 4.35 -14.19
N THR A 159 -3.72 3.65 -13.16
CA THR A 159 -2.73 2.56 -13.32
C THR A 159 -3.34 1.18 -13.31
N VAL A 160 -4.55 1.01 -12.76
CA VAL A 160 -5.23 -0.29 -12.70
C VAL A 160 -6.48 -0.29 -13.56
N MET A 161 -7.43 0.61 -13.29
CA MET A 161 -8.73 0.56 -13.98
C MET A 161 -8.61 0.89 -15.47
N ASP A 162 -7.86 1.93 -15.84
CA ASP A 162 -7.65 2.30 -17.24
C ASP A 162 -6.86 1.21 -18.00
N VAL A 163 -6.03 0.45 -17.31
CA VAL A 163 -5.27 -0.64 -17.92
C VAL A 163 -6.14 -1.86 -18.14
N VAL A 164 -6.97 -2.21 -17.16
CA VAL A 164 -7.81 -3.41 -17.15
C VAL A 164 -9.07 -3.22 -18.00
N TYR A 165 -9.74 -2.08 -17.87
CA TYR A 165 -11.02 -1.78 -18.50
C TYR A 165 -10.97 -0.67 -19.52
N GLY A 166 -9.94 0.19 -19.47
CA GLY A 166 -9.81 1.24 -20.47
C GLY A 166 -9.82 0.58 -21.84
N ALA A 167 -10.70 1.10 -22.70
CA ALA A 167 -10.90 0.61 -24.05
C ALA A 167 -9.54 0.59 -24.74
N GLY A 168 -8.89 -0.57 -24.73
CA GLY A 168 -7.47 -0.70 -24.99
C GLY A 168 -7.18 -0.12 -26.35
N GLY A 169 -6.63 1.09 -26.37
CA GLY A 169 -6.68 1.95 -27.53
C GLY A 169 -8.02 1.87 -28.26
N LYS A 170 -8.92 2.83 -28.04
CA LYS A 170 -9.38 3.53 -29.23
C LYS A 170 -8.12 4.12 -29.87
N GLY A 171 -7.32 3.28 -30.54
CA GLY A 171 -6.55 3.71 -31.66
C GLY A 171 -7.56 4.51 -32.45
N THR A 172 -7.20 5.74 -32.72
CA THR A 172 -7.79 6.52 -33.79
C THR A 172 -7.70 5.68 -35.06
N SER A 173 -8.59 4.70 -35.20
CA SER A 173 -9.08 4.19 -36.46
C SER A 173 -9.95 5.32 -37.02
N GLY A 174 -9.32 6.46 -37.27
CA GLY A 174 -9.82 7.52 -38.13
C GLY A 174 -9.65 7.04 -39.57
N GLY A 175 -10.30 5.93 -39.89
CA GLY A 175 -10.22 5.28 -41.17
C GLY A 175 -11.51 4.51 -41.38
N ASP A 176 -12.52 5.22 -41.90
CA ASP A 176 -13.69 4.68 -42.58
C ASP A 176 -13.27 3.94 -43.87
N GLY A 177 -12.39 2.94 -43.72
CA GLY A 177 -11.90 2.08 -44.78
C GLY A 177 -12.71 0.80 -44.82
N LEU A 178 -13.79 0.84 -45.59
CA LEU A 178 -14.67 -0.29 -45.90
C LEU A 178 -13.88 -1.55 -46.33
N GLY A 179 -14.05 -2.65 -45.60
CA GLY A 179 -14.16 -4.00 -46.19
C GLY A 179 -12.90 -4.83 -46.47
N GLY A 180 -11.72 -4.53 -45.89
CA GLY A 180 -10.50 -5.33 -46.07
C GLY A 180 -10.37 -6.50 -45.08
N GLU A 181 -10.01 -7.69 -45.58
CA GLU A 181 -9.89 -8.99 -44.88
C GLU A 181 -9.27 -8.93 -43.47
N VAL A 182 -10.02 -9.43 -42.47
CA VAL A 182 -9.71 -9.46 -41.02
C VAL A 182 -8.69 -10.57 -40.66
N GLY A 183 -7.98 -11.14 -41.63
CA GLY A 183 -7.29 -12.43 -41.50
C GLY A 183 -5.81 -12.38 -41.13
N ASN A 184 -5.37 -11.68 -40.06
CA ASN A 184 -4.16 -12.02 -39.26
C ASN A 184 -3.72 -10.97 -38.23
N GLN A 185 -4.25 -9.74 -38.27
CA GLN A 185 -3.77 -8.65 -37.39
C GLN A 185 -4.08 -8.86 -35.89
N SER A 186 -4.97 -9.79 -35.55
CA SER A 186 -5.30 -10.08 -34.15
C SER A 186 -4.15 -10.74 -33.37
N LYS A 187 -3.21 -11.42 -34.04
CA LYS A 187 -2.10 -12.14 -33.38
C LYS A 187 -1.01 -11.23 -32.80
N GLN A 188 -0.88 -9.99 -33.29
CA GLN A 188 0.17 -9.05 -32.86
C GLN A 188 -0.28 -8.06 -31.79
N ARG A 189 -1.50 -8.17 -31.27
CA ARG A 189 -1.99 -7.24 -30.26
C ARG A 189 -1.26 -7.45 -28.94
N ARG A 190 -0.86 -6.33 -28.31
CA ARG A 190 -0.35 -6.31 -26.94
C ARG A 190 -1.36 -6.99 -26.01
N ARG A 191 -0.86 -7.82 -25.09
CA ARG A 191 -1.69 -8.57 -24.15
C ARG A 191 -1.40 -8.14 -22.74
N LYS A 192 -2.43 -8.03 -21.92
CA LYS A 192 -2.30 -7.61 -20.54
C LYS A 192 -2.58 -8.80 -19.63
N TYR A 193 -1.81 -8.91 -18.56
CA TYR A 193 -1.90 -9.98 -17.59
C TYR A 193 -2.01 -9.39 -16.19
N LEU A 194 -2.83 -10.03 -15.37
CA LEU A 194 -2.95 -9.79 -13.94
C LEU A 194 -2.44 -11.02 -13.20
N THR A 195 -1.38 -10.87 -12.44
CA THR A 195 -0.89 -11.88 -11.51
C THR A 195 -1.38 -11.53 -10.11
N ILE A 196 -2.07 -12.45 -9.47
CA ILE A 196 -2.58 -12.31 -8.10
C ILE A 196 -1.94 -13.33 -7.19
N ALA A 197 -1.74 -12.92 -5.94
CA ALA A 197 -1.31 -13.77 -4.84
C ALA A 197 -2.33 -13.70 -3.71
N TRP A 198 -2.70 -14.85 -3.15
CA TRP A 198 -3.60 -14.91 -2.00
C TRP A 198 -3.20 -16.03 -1.05
N ILE A 199 -3.60 -15.88 0.21
CA ILE A 199 -3.60 -16.98 1.18
C ILE A 199 -5.04 -17.46 1.36
N GLU A 200 -5.18 -18.78 1.53
CA GLU A 200 -6.41 -19.31 2.06
C GLU A 200 -6.42 -19.03 3.56
N LYS A 201 -7.45 -18.35 4.05
CA LYS A 201 -7.68 -18.18 5.47
C LYS A 201 -8.03 -19.55 6.04
N ARG A 202 -7.04 -20.44 6.18
CA ARG A 202 -7.17 -21.69 6.93
C ARG A 202 -7.67 -21.26 8.28
N HIS A 203 -8.83 -21.78 8.71
CA HIS A 203 -9.45 -21.54 10.01
C HIS A 203 -8.35 -21.54 11.08
N ARG A 204 -7.82 -20.35 11.41
CA ARG A 204 -6.73 -20.19 12.37
C ARG A 204 -7.36 -20.50 13.71
N ASN A 205 -7.29 -21.78 14.06
CA ASN A 205 -7.89 -22.43 15.19
C ASN A 205 -9.43 -22.48 15.16
N LYS A 206 -9.98 -23.66 14.84
CA LYS A 206 -11.16 -24.20 15.53
C LYS A 206 -10.84 -24.45 17.02
N ALA A 207 -10.23 -23.48 17.70
CA ALA A 207 -10.49 -23.33 19.13
C ALA A 207 -11.98 -22.98 19.20
N LYS A 208 -12.74 -23.71 20.04
CA LYS A 208 -14.20 -23.64 20.15
C LYS A 208 -14.69 -22.20 20.35
N VAL A 209 -14.88 -21.43 19.29
CA VAL A 209 -15.57 -20.14 19.35
C VAL A 209 -17.06 -20.45 19.26
N LYS A 210 -17.75 -20.16 20.36
CA LYS A 210 -19.20 -20.22 20.49
C LYS A 210 -19.78 -19.26 19.44
N LYS A 211 -20.61 -19.81 18.56
CA LYS A 211 -21.19 -19.13 17.41
C LYS A 211 -22.28 -18.16 17.90
N ASP A 212 -21.89 -16.94 18.26
CA ASP A 212 -22.82 -15.81 18.27
C ASP A 212 -22.74 -15.12 16.90
N GLY A 213 -23.91 -15.01 16.28
CA GLY A 213 -24.08 -14.67 14.88
C GLY A 213 -23.88 -13.20 14.56
N SER A 214 -23.77 -12.96 13.25
CA SER A 214 -23.78 -11.66 12.56
C SER A 214 -22.64 -10.70 12.88
N ASP A 215 -21.47 -10.98 12.33
CA ASP A 215 -20.49 -9.98 11.87
C ASP A 215 -19.59 -10.72 10.87
N GLU A 216 -19.20 -10.22 9.69
CA GLU A 216 -19.37 -8.94 9.04
C GLU A 216 -18.72 -9.18 7.66
N GLN A 217 -19.51 -9.26 6.58
CA GLN A 217 -19.01 -9.54 5.22
C GLN A 217 -18.96 -8.26 4.37
N VAL A 218 -18.91 -7.11 5.03
CA VAL A 218 -18.86 -5.81 4.37
C VAL A 218 -17.44 -5.59 3.85
N PRO A 219 -17.24 -5.35 2.53
CA PRO A 219 -15.94 -4.97 1.99
C PRO A 219 -15.36 -3.78 2.75
N TRP A 220 -14.10 -3.87 3.16
CA TRP A 220 -13.47 -2.90 4.05
C TRP A 220 -13.50 -1.45 3.50
N LEU A 221 -13.47 -1.27 2.17
CA LEU A 221 -13.61 0.05 1.54
C LEU A 221 -14.97 0.70 1.87
N THR A 222 -16.01 -0.11 2.03
CA THR A 222 -17.34 0.34 2.47
C THR A 222 -17.33 0.71 3.96
N ARG A 223 -16.52 0.07 4.81
CA ARG A 223 -16.32 0.53 6.20
C ARG A 223 -15.68 1.92 6.25
N LEU A 224 -14.65 2.15 5.44
CA LEU A 224 -13.99 3.46 5.34
C LEU A 224 -14.91 4.59 4.84
N ALA A 225 -15.98 4.28 4.11
CA ALA A 225 -16.96 5.24 3.61
C ALA A 225 -18.11 5.49 4.59
N LEU A 226 -18.40 4.52 5.48
CA LEU A 226 -19.44 4.63 6.51
C LEU A 226 -18.96 5.35 7.78
N GLU A 227 -17.66 5.38 8.04
CA GLU A 227 -17.08 5.82 9.32
C GLU A 227 -16.50 7.24 9.29
N GLY A 228 -17.31 8.23 8.92
CA GLY A 228 -17.01 9.66 9.11
C GLY A 228 -16.96 10.12 10.58
N THR A 229 -17.08 9.20 11.54
CA THR A 229 -16.98 9.48 12.98
C THR A 229 -15.52 9.47 13.42
N VAL A 230 -14.90 10.64 13.41
CA VAL A 230 -13.56 10.86 13.99
C VAL A 230 -13.57 10.43 15.46
N ALA A 231 -12.58 9.62 15.87
CA ALA A 231 -12.41 9.24 17.27
C ALA A 231 -12.38 10.50 18.16
N PRO A 232 -13.23 10.61 19.20
CA PRO A 232 -13.34 11.82 19.99
C PRO A 232 -11.99 12.22 20.60
N THR A 233 -11.62 13.49 20.42
CA THR A 233 -10.47 14.07 21.09
C THR A 233 -10.83 14.21 22.57
N THR A 234 -10.42 13.25 23.41
CA THR A 234 -10.60 13.35 24.86
C THR A 234 -9.70 14.46 25.39
N HIS A 235 -10.16 15.71 25.33
CA HIS A 235 -9.63 16.81 26.11
C HIS A 235 -10.27 16.74 27.50
N ALA A 236 -9.63 16.03 28.43
CA ALA A 236 -9.88 16.25 29.85
C ALA A 236 -9.16 17.54 30.26
N VAL A 237 -9.77 18.69 29.94
CA VAL A 237 -9.40 19.98 30.52
C VAL A 237 -10.39 20.23 31.65
N SER A 238 -10.01 19.84 32.87
CA SER A 238 -10.70 20.27 34.08
C SER A 238 -10.31 21.73 34.37
N VAL A 239 -11.09 22.67 33.86
CA VAL A 239 -11.08 24.05 34.34
C VAL A 239 -12.51 24.38 34.73
N GLY A 240 -12.75 24.43 36.04
CA GLY A 240 -14.01 24.90 36.58
C GLY A 240 -14.13 26.41 36.39
N ALA A 241 -15.25 26.84 35.82
CA ALA A 241 -15.87 28.12 36.11
C ALA A 241 -17.31 28.11 35.57
N SER A 242 -18.23 28.35 36.49
CA SER A 242 -19.66 28.56 36.36
C SER A 242 -20.03 29.75 35.46
N GLY A 243 -21.11 29.61 34.70
CA GLY A 243 -21.73 30.72 33.96
C GLY A 243 -22.88 30.25 33.07
N SER A 244 -24.10 30.42 33.58
CA SER A 244 -25.39 30.26 32.91
C SER A 244 -25.60 31.32 31.81
N ASP A 245 -26.15 30.93 30.65
CA ASP A 245 -27.40 31.55 30.13
C ASP A 245 -27.93 30.89 28.85
N ALA A 246 -29.24 31.00 28.70
CA ALA A 246 -30.11 30.37 27.71
C ALA A 246 -30.09 31.04 26.33
N GLY A 247 -30.36 30.26 25.28
CA GLY A 247 -30.55 30.78 23.93
C GLY A 247 -30.97 29.72 22.91
N THR A 248 -32.27 29.65 22.65
CA THR A 248 -32.98 28.82 21.68
C THR A 248 -32.74 29.28 20.23
N ALA A 249 -32.36 28.40 19.30
CA ALA A 249 -32.65 28.56 17.86
C ALA A 249 -32.40 27.27 17.04
N THR A 250 -33.41 26.92 16.25
CA THR A 250 -33.55 25.82 15.28
C THR A 250 -32.69 25.96 14.00
N PRO A 251 -32.43 24.85 13.25
CA PRO A 251 -31.57 24.84 12.06
C PRO A 251 -32.36 24.97 10.73
N PRO A 252 -31.73 25.42 9.62
CA PRO A 252 -32.26 25.19 8.28
C PRO A 252 -31.60 23.97 7.61
N GLU A 253 -32.44 23.04 7.17
CA GLU A 253 -32.11 21.99 6.21
C GLU A 253 -31.66 22.60 4.87
N THR A 254 -30.52 22.16 4.35
CA THR A 254 -30.19 22.30 2.92
C THR A 254 -29.86 20.92 2.37
N ARG A 255 -30.80 20.39 1.56
CA ARG A 255 -30.65 19.16 0.79
C ARG A 255 -29.78 19.44 -0.44
N PHE A 256 -28.58 18.87 -0.48
CA PHE A 256 -27.84 18.71 -1.72
C PHE A 256 -28.13 17.33 -2.30
N ALA A 257 -28.78 17.31 -3.45
CA ALA A 257 -28.96 16.13 -4.29
C ALA A 257 -27.64 15.83 -5.02
N ASN A 258 -27.07 14.64 -4.81
CA ASN A 258 -26.00 14.09 -5.62
C ASN A 258 -26.62 13.15 -6.68
N PRO A 259 -26.49 13.43 -7.99
CA PRO A 259 -26.85 12.48 -9.04
C PRO A 259 -25.60 11.72 -9.48
N LEU A 260 -25.58 10.39 -9.24
CA LEU A 260 -24.87 9.33 -9.98
C LEU A 260 -24.68 8.10 -9.07
N GLN A 261 -25.80 7.42 -8.76
CA GLN A 261 -25.77 6.00 -8.39
C GLN A 261 -26.35 5.22 -9.57
N THR A 262 -25.48 4.71 -10.43
CA THR A 262 -25.86 3.71 -11.44
C THR A 262 -26.08 2.38 -10.72
N SER A 263 -27.33 1.94 -10.71
CA SER A 263 -27.80 0.69 -10.12
C SER A 263 -27.12 -0.54 -10.72
N MET A 264 -26.43 -1.33 -9.89
CA MET A 264 -26.17 -2.74 -10.20
C MET A 264 -27.17 -3.60 -9.42
N SER A 265 -28.09 -4.23 -10.16
CA SER A 265 -29.13 -5.11 -9.62
C SER A 265 -28.55 -6.34 -8.92
N LEU A 266 -29.17 -6.65 -7.78
CA LEU A 266 -28.87 -7.79 -6.92
C LEU A 266 -29.44 -9.09 -7.51
N LEU A 267 -28.56 -10.01 -7.90
CA LEU A 267 -28.89 -11.43 -8.00
C LEU A 267 -28.28 -12.14 -6.79
N SER A 268 -29.13 -12.81 -6.01
CA SER A 268 -28.75 -13.56 -4.81
C SER A 268 -27.82 -14.74 -5.16
N PRO A 269 -26.59 -14.80 -4.62
CA PRO A 269 -25.72 -15.94 -4.86
C PRO A 269 -26.04 -17.08 -3.88
N SER A 270 -26.18 -18.29 -4.44
CA SER A 270 -26.26 -19.54 -3.70
C SER A 270 -25.03 -19.74 -2.81
N LEU A 271 -25.27 -19.99 -1.52
CA LEU A 271 -24.27 -20.25 -0.46
C LEU A 271 -23.55 -21.59 -0.66
N SER A 272 -22.70 -21.70 -1.67
CA SER A 272 -21.60 -22.67 -1.63
C SER A 272 -20.46 -22.03 -0.82
N SER A 273 -19.84 -22.77 0.09
CA SER A 273 -18.81 -22.27 1.00
C SER A 273 -17.58 -21.79 0.22
N THR A 274 -17.59 -20.54 -0.23
CA THR A 274 -16.45 -19.91 -0.87
C THR A 274 -15.38 -19.71 0.20
N SER A 275 -14.29 -20.47 0.11
CA SER A 275 -13.11 -20.22 0.94
C SER A 275 -12.75 -18.74 0.81
N THR A 276 -12.80 -17.98 1.89
CA THR A 276 -12.53 -16.54 1.84
C THR A 276 -11.03 -16.35 1.56
N ARG A 277 -10.70 -16.11 0.29
CA ARG A 277 -9.33 -15.78 -0.14
C ARG A 277 -8.95 -14.44 0.47
N CYS A 278 -7.78 -14.36 1.10
CA CYS A 278 -7.19 -13.10 1.50
C CYS A 278 -6.11 -12.76 0.47
N TYR A 279 -6.39 -11.78 -0.39
CA TYR A 279 -5.43 -11.32 -1.39
C TYR A 279 -4.30 -10.56 -0.70
N VAL A 280 -3.05 -10.89 -1.04
CA VAL A 280 -1.86 -10.39 -0.36
C VAL A 280 -0.94 -9.59 -1.28
N ALA A 281 -1.01 -9.84 -2.58
CA ALA A 281 -0.26 -9.10 -3.58
C ALA A 281 -0.93 -9.20 -4.96
N PHE A 282 -0.63 -8.25 -5.84
CA PHE A 282 -0.88 -8.42 -7.26
C PHE A 282 0.13 -7.63 -8.09
N SER A 283 0.21 -7.98 -9.38
CA SER A 283 0.89 -7.19 -10.40
C SER A 283 0.12 -7.18 -11.71
N ILE A 284 0.20 -6.06 -12.42
CA ILE A 284 -0.31 -5.91 -13.78
C ILE A 284 0.89 -5.77 -14.71
N SER A 285 0.83 -6.48 -15.84
CA SER A 285 1.88 -6.44 -16.84
C SER A 285 1.30 -6.43 -18.24
N GLU A 286 2.01 -5.81 -19.19
CA GLU A 286 1.65 -5.78 -20.60
C GLU A 286 2.79 -6.36 -21.44
N TRP A 287 2.47 -7.39 -22.21
CA TRP A 287 3.39 -8.04 -23.13
C TRP A 287 3.24 -7.46 -24.54
N ASP A 288 4.37 -7.10 -25.13
CA ASP A 288 4.53 -6.64 -26.50
C ASP A 288 5.37 -7.69 -27.27
N PRO A 289 4.72 -8.67 -27.93
CA PRO A 289 5.42 -9.73 -28.64
C PRO A 289 6.36 -9.23 -29.75
N PRO A 290 5.97 -8.26 -30.61
CA PRO A 290 6.86 -7.71 -31.64
C PRO A 290 8.21 -7.22 -31.09
N HIS A 291 8.19 -6.56 -29.93
CA HIS A 291 9.40 -6.03 -29.28
C HIS A 291 10.01 -6.99 -28.25
N LYS A 292 9.48 -8.21 -28.13
CA LYS A 292 9.91 -9.23 -27.16
C LYS A 292 10.01 -8.68 -25.73
N ALA A 293 9.10 -7.78 -25.37
CA ALA A 293 9.19 -6.98 -24.15
C ALA A 293 7.96 -7.12 -23.24
N LEU A 294 8.19 -7.19 -21.93
CA LEU A 294 7.15 -7.21 -20.89
C LEU A 294 7.28 -5.96 -20.03
N LEU A 295 6.27 -5.10 -20.07
CA LEU A 295 6.15 -3.94 -19.19
C LEU A 295 5.45 -4.34 -17.89
N MET A 296 6.09 -4.14 -16.75
CA MET A 296 5.46 -4.19 -15.43
C MET A 296 4.85 -2.84 -15.11
N ILE A 297 3.52 -2.80 -15.10
CA ILE A 297 2.70 -1.59 -15.01
C ILE A 297 2.54 -1.16 -13.55
N GLN A 298 2.10 -2.11 -12.72
CA GLN A 298 1.77 -1.88 -11.32
C GLN A 298 2.13 -3.15 -10.56
N MET A 299 2.71 -2.97 -9.39
CA MET A 299 2.97 -4.07 -8.44
C MET A 299 2.62 -3.57 -7.04
N ALA A 300 1.88 -4.38 -6.28
CA ALA A 300 1.45 -4.01 -4.93
C ALA A 300 1.53 -5.21 -3.98
N PRO A 301 2.74 -5.68 -3.63
CA PRO A 301 2.88 -6.62 -2.53
C PRO A 301 2.68 -5.90 -1.19
N ARG A 302 1.81 -6.44 -0.34
CA ARG A 302 1.66 -5.93 1.02
C ARG A 302 2.93 -6.27 1.81
N SER A 303 3.66 -5.25 2.23
CA SER A 303 4.96 -5.36 2.91
C SER A 303 4.91 -6.05 4.28
N VAL A 304 3.71 -6.21 4.87
CA VAL A 304 3.52 -6.84 6.20
C VAL A 304 3.56 -8.38 6.11
N PHE A 305 3.53 -8.93 4.91
CA PHE A 305 3.12 -10.30 4.67
C PHE A 305 4.24 -11.25 4.26
N LEU A 306 5.24 -10.75 3.56
CA LEU A 306 6.35 -11.54 3.04
C LEU A 306 7.59 -10.65 2.96
N PRO A 307 8.80 -11.21 2.88
CA PRO A 307 9.96 -10.46 2.43
C PRO A 307 9.60 -9.78 1.11
N THR A 308 9.53 -8.44 1.16
CA THR A 308 8.99 -7.63 0.06
C THR A 308 9.62 -8.00 -1.28
N MET A 309 10.94 -8.25 -1.29
CA MET A 309 11.70 -8.61 -2.49
C MET A 309 11.31 -9.96 -3.09
N GLU A 310 11.08 -10.99 -2.26
CA GLU A 310 10.63 -12.30 -2.72
C GLU A 310 9.25 -12.20 -3.36
N SER A 311 8.36 -11.39 -2.79
CA SER A 311 7.02 -11.18 -3.34
C SER A 311 7.06 -10.51 -4.71
N TYR A 312 7.88 -9.46 -4.87
CA TYR A 312 8.08 -8.83 -6.17
C TYR A 312 8.66 -9.82 -7.19
N GLY A 313 9.69 -10.57 -6.81
CA GLY A 313 10.33 -11.57 -7.67
C GLY A 313 9.37 -12.67 -8.12
N GLU A 314 8.55 -13.17 -7.21
CA GLU A 314 7.59 -14.24 -7.48
C GLU A 314 6.44 -13.76 -8.39
N LEU A 315 5.88 -12.57 -8.15
CA LEU A 315 4.88 -11.97 -9.04
C LEU A 315 5.42 -11.82 -10.48
N LEU A 316 6.65 -11.29 -10.60
CA LEU A 316 7.33 -11.10 -11.88
C LEU A 316 7.54 -12.44 -12.60
N ARG A 317 8.04 -13.45 -11.88
CA ARG A 317 8.28 -14.79 -12.42
C ARG A 317 6.99 -15.42 -12.96
N ARG A 318 5.89 -15.36 -12.19
CA ARG A 318 4.60 -15.92 -12.61
C ARG A 318 4.06 -15.24 -13.87
N ALA A 319 4.21 -13.91 -13.96
CA ALA A 319 3.84 -13.16 -15.16
C ALA A 319 4.65 -13.64 -16.39
N MET A 320 5.97 -13.79 -16.25
CA MET A 320 6.83 -14.28 -17.32
C MET A 320 6.49 -15.71 -17.75
N GLU A 321 6.24 -16.62 -16.81
CA GLU A 321 5.87 -18.01 -17.11
C GLU A 321 4.60 -18.08 -17.95
N ARG A 322 3.59 -17.27 -17.59
CA ARG A 322 2.36 -17.20 -18.37
C ARG A 322 2.60 -16.62 -19.76
N VAL A 323 3.32 -15.50 -19.85
CA VAL A 323 3.66 -14.85 -21.12
C VAL A 323 4.41 -15.80 -22.06
N GLN A 324 5.41 -16.51 -21.56
CA GLN A 324 6.17 -17.47 -22.36
C GLN A 324 5.34 -18.69 -22.76
N ALA A 325 4.43 -19.16 -21.90
CA ALA A 325 3.51 -20.24 -22.24
C ALA A 325 2.55 -19.84 -23.36
N ASP A 326 1.96 -18.64 -23.27
CA ASP A 326 1.08 -18.10 -24.29
C ASP A 326 1.85 -17.83 -25.60
N GLY A 327 3.10 -17.38 -25.51
CA GLY A 327 3.95 -17.21 -26.68
C GLY A 327 4.28 -18.52 -27.40
N ARG A 328 4.60 -19.59 -26.67
CA ARG A 328 4.78 -20.92 -27.29
C ARG A 328 3.49 -21.44 -27.93
N LYS A 329 2.35 -21.24 -27.27
CA LYS A 329 1.04 -21.69 -27.76
C LYS A 329 0.67 -21.02 -29.08
N ASP A 330 1.00 -19.74 -29.23
CA ASP A 330 0.61 -18.92 -30.37
C ASP A 330 1.73 -18.71 -31.40
N ASP A 331 2.85 -19.43 -31.26
CA ASP A 331 4.04 -19.32 -32.11
C ASP A 331 4.59 -17.88 -32.21
N LEU A 332 4.67 -17.21 -31.05
CA LEU A 332 5.19 -15.86 -30.90
C LEU A 332 6.63 -15.87 -30.38
N PRO A 333 7.41 -14.81 -30.66
CA PRO A 333 8.78 -14.69 -30.16
C PRO A 333 8.90 -14.83 -28.64
N ALA A 334 9.98 -15.44 -28.20
CA ALA A 334 10.30 -15.54 -26.78
C ALA A 334 10.52 -14.15 -26.16
N LEU A 335 10.12 -14.00 -24.89
CA LEU A 335 10.37 -12.80 -24.09
C LEU A 335 11.87 -12.60 -23.86
N GLU A 336 12.39 -11.43 -24.22
CA GLU A 336 13.82 -11.07 -24.04
C GLU A 336 14.03 -9.95 -23.04
N HIS A 337 13.07 -9.03 -22.92
CA HIS A 337 13.22 -7.82 -22.11
C HIS A 337 12.06 -7.67 -21.13
N ILE A 338 12.39 -7.28 -19.91
CA ILE A 338 11.42 -6.91 -18.90
C ILE A 338 11.76 -5.53 -18.44
N TRP A 339 10.76 -4.67 -18.33
CA TRP A 339 10.99 -3.31 -17.89
C TRP A 339 9.87 -2.82 -17.00
N CYS A 340 10.19 -1.86 -16.17
CA CYS A 340 9.28 -1.21 -15.26
C CYS A 340 9.66 0.26 -15.14
N TRP A 341 8.90 0.99 -14.35
CA TRP A 341 9.13 2.40 -14.13
C TRP A 341 8.90 2.74 -12.65
N THR A 342 9.57 3.76 -12.17
CA THR A 342 9.32 4.35 -10.84
C THR A 342 9.07 5.84 -11.00
N ARG A 343 8.20 6.38 -10.14
CA ARG A 343 8.03 7.83 -9.99
C ARG A 343 9.20 8.37 -9.19
N GLY A 344 9.69 9.56 -9.57
CA GLY A 344 10.96 10.10 -9.12
C GLY A 344 11.14 10.28 -7.61
N GLU A 345 12.34 10.74 -7.26
CA GLU A 345 12.92 10.71 -5.90
C GLU A 345 12.06 11.37 -4.82
N LYS A 346 11.24 12.34 -5.22
CA LYS A 346 10.36 13.09 -4.31
C LYS A 346 9.15 12.29 -3.83
N GLU A 347 8.77 11.22 -4.52
CA GLU A 347 7.61 10.43 -4.10
C GLU A 347 7.98 9.32 -3.13
N HIS A 348 8.87 8.40 -3.51
CA HIS A 348 9.15 7.20 -2.72
C HIS A 348 10.56 6.65 -2.91
N VAL A 349 11.53 7.19 -2.16
CA VAL A 349 12.92 6.68 -2.13
C VAL A 349 12.98 5.15 -1.94
N ARG A 350 12.05 4.58 -1.15
CA ARG A 350 11.96 3.13 -0.92
C ARG A 350 11.55 2.33 -2.15
N LEU A 351 10.63 2.85 -2.97
CA LEU A 351 10.18 2.19 -4.19
C LEU A 351 11.20 2.36 -5.31
N ASP A 352 11.89 3.49 -5.35
CA ASP A 352 12.98 3.75 -6.30
C ASP A 352 14.12 2.72 -6.21
N ALA A 353 14.43 2.22 -5.00
CA ALA A 353 15.44 1.19 -4.80
C ALA A 353 14.95 -0.24 -5.06
N VAL A 354 13.66 -0.47 -5.35
CA VAL A 354 13.15 -1.84 -5.59
C VAL A 354 13.68 -2.44 -6.89
N PRO A 355 13.57 -1.77 -8.06
CA PRO A 355 14.07 -2.34 -9.32
C PRO A 355 15.57 -2.66 -9.27
N GLU A 356 16.38 -1.76 -8.72
CA GLU A 356 17.83 -1.98 -8.56
C GLU A 356 18.14 -3.21 -7.70
N ARG A 357 17.46 -3.38 -6.56
CA ARG A 357 17.59 -4.58 -5.71
C ARG A 357 17.08 -5.86 -6.39
N MET A 358 16.18 -5.73 -7.37
CA MET A 358 15.76 -6.85 -8.22
C MET A 358 16.74 -7.09 -9.38
N GLY A 359 17.84 -6.33 -9.48
CA GLY A 359 18.84 -6.42 -10.53
C GLY A 359 18.39 -5.86 -11.87
N PHE A 360 17.51 -4.86 -11.87
CA PHE A 360 17.25 -4.05 -13.05
C PHE A 360 18.31 -2.94 -13.16
N THR A 361 18.65 -2.55 -14.38
CA THR A 361 19.52 -1.41 -14.67
C THR A 361 18.72 -0.26 -15.28
N ARG A 362 19.28 0.95 -15.31
CA ARG A 362 18.62 2.09 -15.96
C ARG A 362 18.44 1.84 -17.45
N LYS A 363 17.36 2.34 -18.07
CA LYS A 363 17.12 2.20 -19.52
C LYS A 363 18.33 2.67 -20.33
N GLU A 364 18.90 3.81 -19.98
CA GLU A 364 20.01 4.43 -20.70
C GLU A 364 21.27 3.56 -20.64
N GLU A 365 21.58 3.05 -19.44
CA GLU A 365 22.70 2.11 -19.22
C GLU A 365 22.48 0.78 -19.94
N TYR A 366 21.27 0.24 -19.86
CA TYR A 366 20.89 -1.00 -20.54
C TYR A 366 21.05 -0.90 -22.06
N LEU A 367 20.59 0.22 -22.66
CA LEU A 367 20.75 0.47 -24.09
C LEU A 367 22.21 0.65 -24.48
N ALA A 368 23.01 1.35 -23.67
CA ALA A 368 24.45 1.54 -23.92
C ALA A 368 25.22 0.21 -23.95
N THR A 369 24.89 -0.74 -23.07
CA THR A 369 25.52 -2.08 -23.06
C THR A 369 25.09 -2.98 -24.22
N ARG A 370 24.07 -2.59 -25.00
CA ARG A 370 23.42 -3.39 -26.03
C ARG A 370 23.20 -2.63 -27.34
N GLU A 371 24.06 -1.67 -27.61
CA GLU A 371 23.96 -0.80 -28.78
C GLU A 371 23.77 -1.61 -30.08
N GLY A 372 22.74 -1.26 -30.85
CA GLY A 372 22.38 -1.93 -32.11
C GLY A 372 21.61 -3.25 -32.00
N THR A 373 21.42 -3.81 -30.80
CA THR A 373 20.69 -5.09 -30.62
C THR A 373 19.26 -4.93 -30.08
N VAL A 374 18.97 -3.81 -29.40
CA VAL A 374 17.67 -3.55 -28.78
C VAL A 374 17.10 -2.26 -29.33
N ASP A 375 15.88 -2.33 -29.87
CA ASP A 375 15.14 -1.15 -30.33
C ASP A 375 14.65 -0.33 -29.11
N PRO A 376 15.03 0.95 -28.96
CA PRO A 376 14.54 1.81 -27.89
C PRO A 376 13.00 1.92 -27.81
N VAL A 377 12.31 1.74 -28.95
CA VAL A 377 10.83 1.75 -29.04
C VAL A 377 10.19 0.66 -28.19
N ALA A 378 10.92 -0.43 -27.90
CA ALA A 378 10.47 -1.49 -26.99
C ALA A 378 10.06 -0.95 -25.60
N PHE A 379 10.67 0.16 -25.18
CA PHE A 379 10.51 0.80 -23.88
C PHE A 379 9.73 2.12 -23.95
N GLU A 380 8.89 2.29 -24.97
CA GLU A 380 8.04 3.46 -25.14
C GLU A 380 6.56 3.09 -25.15
N ARG A 381 5.75 3.89 -24.47
CA ARG A 381 4.28 3.80 -24.52
C ARG A 381 3.70 5.20 -24.68
N PRO A 382 3.54 5.68 -25.93
CA PRO A 382 3.06 7.04 -26.17
C PRO A 382 1.70 7.33 -25.52
N GLU A 383 0.84 6.32 -25.45
CA GLU A 383 -0.48 6.38 -24.83
C GLU A 383 -0.43 6.46 -23.29
N TRP A 384 0.73 6.25 -22.68
CA TRP A 384 0.96 6.34 -21.25
C TRP A 384 1.62 7.66 -20.91
N GLY A 385 0.79 8.70 -20.71
CA GLY A 385 1.27 10.01 -20.27
C GLY A 385 2.11 9.96 -19.00
N VAL A 386 1.82 8.99 -18.10
CA VAL A 386 2.56 8.78 -16.86
C VAL A 386 4.05 8.52 -17.08
N LEU A 387 4.45 7.87 -18.18
CA LEU A 387 5.87 7.59 -18.45
C LEU A 387 6.67 8.84 -18.85
N ARG A 388 5.97 9.94 -19.14
CA ARG A 388 6.57 11.24 -19.52
C ARG A 388 6.55 12.24 -18.38
N GLU A 389 6.01 11.88 -17.21
CA GLU A 389 6.04 12.73 -16.03
C GLU A 389 7.50 13.01 -15.60
N GLU A 390 7.76 14.23 -15.12
CA GLU A 390 9.09 14.62 -14.68
C GLU A 390 9.59 13.71 -13.53
N GLY A 391 10.84 13.27 -13.63
CA GLY A 391 11.46 12.42 -12.62
C GLY A 391 11.10 10.93 -12.74
N VAL A 392 10.25 10.53 -13.69
CA VAL A 392 10.03 9.10 -13.97
C VAL A 392 11.31 8.46 -14.47
N LYS A 393 11.60 7.28 -13.93
CA LYS A 393 12.79 6.53 -14.30
C LYS A 393 12.40 5.17 -14.83
N ILE A 394 12.97 4.79 -15.97
CA ILE A 394 12.71 3.49 -16.62
C ILE A 394 13.85 2.53 -16.26
N TRP A 395 13.46 1.31 -15.91
CA TRP A 395 14.34 0.24 -15.48
C TRP A 395 14.16 -0.97 -16.37
N VAL A 396 15.24 -1.60 -16.79
CA VAL A 396 15.22 -2.71 -17.74
C VAL A 396 16.07 -3.87 -17.22
N LYS A 397 15.63 -5.09 -17.51
CA LYS A 397 16.34 -6.33 -17.21
C LYS A 397 16.16 -7.33 -18.35
N ASN A 398 17.19 -8.12 -18.64
CA ASN A 398 17.06 -9.23 -19.56
C ASN A 398 16.26 -10.38 -18.91
N ALA A 399 15.32 -10.96 -19.66
CA ALA A 399 14.46 -12.04 -19.16
C ALA A 399 15.24 -13.32 -18.80
N ALA A 400 16.31 -13.64 -19.54
CA ALA A 400 17.14 -14.82 -19.29
C ALA A 400 17.96 -14.68 -18.00
N ASP A 401 18.37 -13.47 -17.63
CA ASP A 401 19.11 -13.23 -16.37
C ASP A 401 18.26 -13.52 -15.15
N LEU A 402 16.96 -13.19 -15.21
CA LEU A 402 16.03 -13.52 -14.14
C LEU A 402 15.81 -15.03 -14.01
N ALA A 403 15.77 -15.77 -15.14
CA ALA A 403 15.62 -17.22 -15.12
C ALA A 403 16.82 -17.95 -14.51
N ARG A 404 18.04 -17.40 -14.67
CA ARG A 404 19.29 -18.00 -14.15
C ARG A 404 19.51 -17.79 -12.64
N GLY A 405 18.89 -16.77 -12.04
CA GLY A 405 19.09 -16.39 -10.63
C GLY A 405 18.66 -17.43 -9.57
N ARG A 406 18.08 -18.58 -9.97
CA ARG A 406 17.68 -19.67 -9.04
C ARG A 406 18.86 -20.37 -8.34
N GLY A 407 20.09 -20.16 -8.78
CA GLY A 407 21.22 -21.03 -8.41
C GLY A 407 22.03 -20.64 -7.17
N LYS A 408 21.92 -19.43 -6.63
CA LYS A 408 22.76 -18.97 -5.50
C LYS A 408 22.03 -17.95 -4.63
N VAL A 409 21.35 -18.45 -3.60
CA VAL A 409 21.13 -17.68 -2.38
C VAL A 409 21.77 -18.55 -1.30
N ASP A 410 23.07 -18.35 -1.10
CA ASP A 410 23.81 -18.95 0.01
C ASP A 410 23.41 -18.28 1.33
#